data_AF-A0A5S4H9R8-F1
#
_entry.id   AF-A0A5S4H9R8-F1
#
_cell.length_a   1.000
_cell.length_b   1.000
_cell.length_c   1.000
_cell.angle_alpha   90.00
_cell.angle_beta   90.00
_cell.angle_gamma   90.00
#
_symmetry.space_group_name_H-M   'P 1'
#
loop_
_entity.id
_entity.type
_entity.pdbx_description
1 polymer ?
#
loop_
_entity_poly.entity_id
_entity_poly.type
_entity_poly.pdbx_seq_one_letter_code
_entity_poly.pdbx_strand_id
1 'polypeptide(L)'
;MSSRLTGDETALWKAAARVLDANWTGTATAASPGLYPHQWSWDAAFISMGLARHRRDRAETELLTLFRGQWADGMLPHIVFNTSLARHAFFPGPELWRSEHQPDAPRGVHTSGLTQPPLHALTALRLHESATDADGSRAFLARLYPMLTAQHRYLARVRDIAASGLIAICHPWESGLDNSPAWD
;
A
#
# COMPACT_ATOMS: atom_id res chain seq x y z
N MET A 1 -9.41 28.47 3.74
CA MET A 1 -8.08 29.09 3.58
C MET A 1 -7.06 28.15 4.20
N SER A 2 -6.15 27.56 3.41
CA SER A 2 -5.11 26.68 3.94
C SER A 2 -4.16 27.53 4.79
N SER A 3 -4.02 27.24 6.08
CA SER A 3 -2.95 27.82 6.88
C SER A 3 -1.62 27.43 6.25
N ARG A 4 -0.88 28.41 5.71
CA ARG A 4 0.48 28.16 5.25
C ARG A 4 1.30 27.73 6.45
N LEU A 5 2.11 26.69 6.28
CA LEU A 5 3.01 26.23 7.33
C LEU A 5 3.97 27.39 7.66
N THR A 6 4.18 27.68 8.94
CA THR A 6 5.16 28.69 9.35
C THR A 6 6.57 28.11 9.15
N GLY A 7 7.25 28.49 8.07
CA GLY A 7 8.61 28.02 7.76
C GLY A 7 8.98 28.13 6.28
N ASP A 8 10.22 27.77 5.92
CA ASP A 8 10.62 27.65 4.52
C ASP A 8 9.99 26.38 3.90
N GLU A 9 8.87 26.58 3.21
CA GLU A 9 8.13 25.52 2.51
C GLU A 9 9.02 24.75 1.51
N THR A 10 10.03 25.41 0.92
CA THR A 10 10.96 24.76 0.00
C THR A 10 11.90 23.81 0.74
N ALA A 11 12.45 24.25 1.89
CA ALA A 11 13.29 23.40 2.73
C ALA A 11 12.51 22.18 3.24
N LEU A 12 11.27 22.37 3.68
CA LEU A 12 10.40 21.29 4.14
C LEU A 12 10.08 20.30 3.01
N TRP A 13 9.72 20.80 1.83
CA TRP A 13 9.47 19.94 0.67
C TRP A 13 10.70 19.12 0.27
N LYS A 14 11.89 19.74 0.23
CA LYS A 14 13.15 19.02 -0.06
C LYS A 14 13.45 17.96 0.99
N ALA A 15 13.18 18.24 2.26
CA ALA A 15 13.36 17.26 3.33
C ALA A 15 12.40 16.07 3.18
N ALA A 16 11.12 16.32 2.89
CA ALA A 16 10.13 15.27 2.66
C ALA A 16 10.48 14.40 1.44
N ALA A 17 10.90 15.00 0.33
CA ALA A 17 11.37 14.26 -0.85
C ALA A 17 12.56 13.35 -0.52
N ARG A 18 13.55 13.87 0.23
CA ARG A 18 14.71 13.07 0.68
C ARG A 18 14.32 11.88 1.54
N VAL A 19 13.29 11.97 2.37
CA VAL A 19 12.80 10.82 3.15
C VAL A 19 12.26 9.73 2.22
N LEU A 20 11.44 10.09 1.23
CA LEU A 20 10.90 9.13 0.26
C LEU A 20 12.00 8.51 -0.63
N ASP A 21 13.02 9.28 -0.98
CA ASP A 21 14.19 8.79 -1.72
C ASP A 21 15.05 7.85 -0.87
N ALA A 22 15.32 8.20 0.39
CA ALA A 22 16.14 7.39 1.29
C ALA A 22 15.47 6.06 1.69
N ASN A 23 14.13 6.02 1.73
CA ASN A 23 13.37 4.82 2.08
C ASN A 23 13.15 3.88 0.89
N TRP A 24 13.67 4.19 -0.30
CA TRP A 24 13.53 3.34 -1.48
C TRP A 24 14.34 2.05 -1.35
N THR A 25 13.70 0.91 -1.56
CA THR A 25 14.33 -0.43 -1.46
C THR A 25 14.82 -0.96 -2.81
N GLY A 26 14.66 -0.20 -3.90
CA GLY A 26 14.89 -0.66 -5.26
C GLY A 26 13.61 -1.03 -6.01
N THR A 27 12.56 -1.45 -5.30
CA THR A 27 11.26 -1.84 -5.89
C THR A 27 10.03 -1.26 -5.19
N ALA A 28 10.14 -0.93 -3.91
CA ALA A 28 9.08 -0.32 -3.10
C ALA A 28 9.69 0.62 -2.05
N THR A 29 8.87 1.36 -1.34
CA THR A 29 9.34 2.26 -0.28
C THR A 29 9.02 1.64 1.08
N ALA A 30 10.03 1.49 1.94
CA ALA A 30 9.81 1.06 3.32
C ALA A 30 9.06 2.16 4.09
N ALA A 31 8.03 1.80 4.84
CA ALA A 31 7.25 2.76 5.63
C ALA A 31 8.14 3.46 6.69
N SER A 32 9.05 2.72 7.30
CA SER A 32 10.11 3.24 8.18
C SER A 32 11.28 2.27 8.22
N PRO A 33 12.44 2.56 7.62
CA PRO A 33 13.54 1.59 7.50
C PRO A 33 13.99 0.93 8.82
N GLY A 34 13.85 1.62 9.96
CA GLY A 34 14.23 1.10 11.26
C GLY A 34 13.15 0.32 12.02
N LEU A 35 11.87 0.43 11.63
CA LEU A 35 10.75 -0.16 12.38
C LEU A 35 9.77 -0.94 11.48
N TYR A 36 9.52 -0.41 10.29
CA TYR A 36 8.61 -0.96 9.28
C TYR A 36 9.35 -1.08 7.94
N PRO A 37 10.27 -2.05 7.82
CA PRO A 37 11.22 -2.10 6.70
C PRO A 37 10.62 -2.73 5.43
N HIS A 38 9.32 -3.05 5.44
CA HIS A 38 8.58 -3.67 4.34
C HIS A 38 7.65 -2.67 3.65
N GLN A 39 7.03 -3.11 2.55
CA GLN A 39 5.99 -2.33 1.89
C GLN A 39 4.65 -2.60 2.58
N TRP A 40 4.01 -1.54 3.08
CA TRP A 40 2.71 -1.61 3.73
C TRP A 40 1.62 -1.05 2.81
N SER A 41 0.43 -1.66 2.82
CA SER A 41 -0.61 -1.41 1.82
C SER A 41 -1.09 0.03 1.82
N TRP A 42 -1.61 0.54 2.93
CA TRP A 42 -2.13 1.91 2.96
C TRP A 42 -1.00 2.94 2.94
N ASP A 43 0.19 2.64 3.49
CA ASP A 43 1.38 3.50 3.44
C ASP A 43 1.82 3.71 2.00
N ALA A 44 1.86 2.65 1.19
CA ALA A 44 2.18 2.72 -0.23
C ALA A 44 1.21 3.64 -0.98
N ALA A 45 -0.06 3.71 -0.58
CA ALA A 45 -1.03 4.64 -1.15
C ALA A 45 -0.67 6.11 -0.83
N PHE A 46 -0.26 6.42 0.40
CA PHE A 46 0.19 7.76 0.81
C PHE A 46 1.55 8.14 0.20
N ILE A 47 2.50 7.20 0.21
CA ILE A 47 3.83 7.34 -0.38
C ILE A 47 3.70 7.66 -1.87
N SER A 48 2.83 6.95 -2.60
CA SER A 48 2.57 7.22 -4.01
C SER A 48 2.09 8.65 -4.24
N MET A 49 1.19 9.18 -3.40
CA MET A 49 0.76 10.58 -3.48
C MET A 49 1.91 11.57 -3.22
N GLY A 50 2.83 11.25 -2.29
CA GLY A 50 4.02 12.05 -2.04
C GLY A 50 5.02 12.03 -3.20
N LEU A 51 5.29 10.84 -3.75
CA LEU A 51 6.19 10.62 -4.89
C LEU A 51 5.68 11.31 -6.15
N ALA A 52 4.36 11.37 -6.38
CA ALA A 52 3.75 11.97 -7.56
C ALA A 52 4.25 13.40 -7.87
N ARG A 53 4.69 14.13 -6.84
CA ARG A 53 5.20 15.51 -6.95
C ARG A 53 6.57 15.62 -7.63
N HIS A 54 7.39 14.57 -7.63
CA HIS A 54 8.77 14.65 -8.13
C HIS A 54 9.30 13.36 -8.77
N ARG A 55 8.66 12.21 -8.56
CA ARG A 55 9.04 10.88 -9.07
C ARG A 55 7.79 10.10 -9.45
N ARG A 56 7.09 10.54 -10.50
CA ARG A 56 5.84 9.93 -10.97
C ARG A 56 6.01 8.46 -11.36
N ASP A 57 7.11 8.15 -12.04
CA ASP A 57 7.53 6.80 -12.37
C ASP A 57 7.56 5.89 -11.14
N ARG A 58 8.11 6.39 -10.02
CA ARG A 58 8.13 5.67 -8.74
C ARG A 58 6.77 5.60 -8.08
N ALA A 59 5.95 6.64 -8.17
CA ALA A 59 4.58 6.62 -7.62
C ALA A 59 3.72 5.53 -8.26
N GLU A 60 3.79 5.39 -9.59
CA GLU A 60 3.08 4.34 -10.32
C GLU A 60 3.70 2.96 -10.04
N THR A 61 5.02 2.88 -9.95
CA THR A 61 5.73 1.65 -9.59
C THR A 61 5.35 1.16 -8.18
N GLU A 62 5.24 2.06 -7.20
CA GLU A 62 4.90 1.75 -5.82
C GLU A 62 3.55 1.01 -5.72
N LEU A 63 2.52 1.49 -6.42
CA LEU A 63 1.24 0.79 -6.51
C LEU A 63 1.37 -0.53 -7.27
N LEU A 64 2.03 -0.54 -8.44
CA LEU A 64 2.15 -1.76 -9.24
C LEU A 64 2.92 -2.87 -8.51
N THR A 65 3.91 -2.54 -7.68
CA THR A 65 4.65 -3.53 -6.88
C THR A 65 3.84 -4.02 -5.69
N LEU A 66 3.07 -3.16 -5.03
CA LEU A 66 2.13 -3.58 -3.98
C LEU A 66 1.14 -4.63 -4.52
N PHE A 67 0.58 -4.39 -5.70
CA PHE A 67 -0.38 -5.30 -6.31
C PHE A 67 0.21 -6.63 -6.83
N ARG A 68 1.55 -6.78 -6.87
CA ARG A 68 2.16 -8.12 -7.03
C ARG A 68 1.90 -9.01 -5.82
N GLY A 69 1.59 -8.42 -4.67
CA GLY A 69 1.15 -9.10 -3.47
C GLY A 69 -0.33 -9.48 -3.47
N GLN A 70 -1.13 -9.09 -4.48
CA GLN A 70 -2.56 -9.39 -4.51
C GLN A 70 -2.80 -10.90 -4.62
N TRP A 71 -3.71 -11.42 -3.78
CA TRP A 71 -4.12 -12.82 -3.77
C TRP A 71 -5.10 -13.10 -4.92
N ALA A 72 -5.21 -14.37 -5.31
CA ALA A 72 -6.04 -14.82 -6.43
C ALA A 72 -7.54 -14.53 -6.23
N ASP A 73 -8.00 -14.46 -4.97
CA ASP A 73 -9.37 -14.10 -4.59
C ASP A 73 -9.64 -12.58 -4.61
N GLY A 74 -8.58 -11.77 -4.81
CA GLY A 74 -8.61 -10.32 -4.86
C GLY A 74 -8.14 -9.63 -3.59
N MET A 75 -7.88 -10.35 -2.48
CA MET A 75 -7.36 -9.72 -1.25
C MET A 75 -6.03 -9.01 -1.53
N LEU A 76 -5.91 -7.75 -1.09
CA LEU A 76 -4.64 -7.05 -1.08
C LEU A 76 -4.08 -7.09 0.36
N PRO A 77 -2.92 -7.73 0.59
CA PRO A 77 -2.39 -7.90 1.92
C PRO A 77 -1.86 -6.58 2.49
N HIS A 78 -1.90 -6.43 3.81
CA HIS A 78 -1.39 -5.22 4.46
C HIS A 78 0.13 -5.06 4.40
N ILE A 79 0.87 -6.16 4.14
CA ILE A 79 2.34 -6.18 4.06
C ILE A 79 2.73 -7.04 2.86
N VAL A 80 3.63 -6.49 2.04
CA VAL A 80 4.43 -7.24 1.08
C VAL A 80 5.87 -7.26 1.61
N PHE A 81 6.37 -8.44 1.94
CA PHE A 81 7.66 -8.61 2.60
C PHE A 81 8.81 -8.39 1.61
N ASN A 82 9.79 -7.58 2.03
CA ASN A 82 11.06 -7.49 1.33
C ASN A 82 11.99 -8.63 1.78
N THR A 83 12.20 -9.61 0.88
CA THR A 83 13.00 -10.81 1.13
C THR A 83 14.51 -10.55 1.16
N SER A 84 14.98 -9.35 0.82
CA SER A 84 16.40 -8.99 0.92
C SER A 84 16.82 -8.63 2.35
N LEU A 85 15.88 -8.52 3.28
CA LEU A 85 16.12 -8.12 4.66
C LEU A 85 16.42 -9.33 5.56
N ALA A 86 17.11 -9.06 6.67
CA ALA A 86 17.33 -10.08 7.68
C ALA A 86 16.00 -10.55 8.29
N ARG A 87 15.90 -11.85 8.60
CA ARG A 87 14.69 -12.49 9.16
C ARG A 87 14.10 -11.78 10.38
N HIS A 88 14.94 -11.15 11.21
CA HIS A 88 14.54 -10.51 12.46
C HIS A 88 14.31 -8.99 12.31
N ALA A 89 14.24 -8.47 11.08
CA ALA A 89 14.03 -7.04 10.83
C ALA A 89 12.62 -6.57 11.23
N PHE A 90 11.64 -7.47 11.32
CA PHE A 90 10.27 -7.19 11.72
C PHE A 90 9.59 -8.45 12.28
N PHE A 91 8.66 -8.28 13.22
CA PHE A 91 7.81 -9.36 13.73
C PHE A 91 6.36 -8.88 13.83
N PRO A 92 5.36 -9.66 13.38
CA PRO A 92 5.47 -10.99 12.79
C PRO A 92 5.97 -10.99 11.34
N GLY A 93 7.04 -11.76 11.08
CA GLY A 93 7.66 -11.92 9.76
C GLY A 93 7.02 -13.01 8.89
N PRO A 94 7.50 -13.20 7.65
CA PRO A 94 6.92 -14.13 6.69
C PRO A 94 6.88 -15.59 7.21
N GLU A 95 7.81 -15.99 8.07
CA GLU A 95 7.87 -17.35 8.64
C GLU A 95 6.70 -17.68 9.58
N LEU A 96 6.05 -16.64 10.14
CA LEU A 96 4.84 -16.80 10.93
C LEU A 96 3.59 -16.76 10.04
N TRP A 97 3.55 -15.84 9.07
CA TRP A 97 2.42 -15.69 8.15
C TRP A 97 2.26 -16.88 7.19
N ARG A 98 3.39 -17.42 6.70
CA ARG A 98 3.46 -18.59 5.82
C ARG A 98 2.50 -18.50 4.64
N SER A 99 2.40 -17.32 4.02
CA SER A 99 1.51 -17.09 2.87
C SER A 99 1.83 -18.02 1.71
N GLU A 100 3.08 -18.46 1.55
CA GLU A 100 3.49 -19.43 0.53
C GLU A 100 2.78 -20.80 0.62
N HIS A 101 2.17 -21.12 1.77
CA HIS A 101 1.39 -22.33 1.96
C HIS A 101 -0.10 -22.15 1.67
N GLN A 102 -0.56 -20.91 1.45
CA GLN A 102 -1.94 -20.61 1.14
C GLN A 102 -2.21 -20.76 -0.36
N PRO A 103 -3.30 -21.44 -0.78
CA PRO A 103 -3.59 -21.66 -2.20
C PRO A 103 -3.73 -20.38 -3.02
N ASP A 104 -4.37 -19.36 -2.44
CA ASP A 104 -4.69 -18.10 -3.13
C ASP A 104 -3.58 -17.05 -3.03
N ALA A 105 -2.55 -17.26 -2.21
CA ALA A 105 -1.45 -16.32 -2.08
C ALA A 105 -0.59 -16.27 -3.36
N PRO A 106 -0.04 -15.09 -3.71
CA PRO A 106 0.80 -14.95 -4.89
C PRO A 106 2.06 -15.81 -4.80
N ARG A 107 2.41 -16.47 -5.91
CA ARG A 107 3.64 -17.28 -5.98
C ARG A 107 4.87 -16.39 -6.09
N GLY A 108 5.88 -16.66 -5.28
CA GLY A 108 7.16 -15.93 -5.29
C GLY A 108 7.13 -14.56 -4.62
N VAL A 109 6.02 -14.20 -3.95
CA VAL A 109 5.90 -12.97 -3.16
C VAL A 109 5.39 -13.36 -1.78
N HIS A 110 6.17 -13.12 -0.74
CA HIS A 110 5.73 -13.34 0.63
C HIS A 110 4.91 -12.15 1.11
N THR A 111 3.72 -12.41 1.63
CA THR A 111 2.80 -11.39 2.14
C THR A 111 2.29 -11.77 3.52
N SER A 112 1.65 -10.82 4.22
CA SER A 112 0.75 -11.17 5.32
C SER A 112 -0.53 -11.82 4.80
N GLY A 113 -1.39 -12.27 5.72
CA GLY A 113 -2.72 -12.85 5.45
C GLY A 113 -3.90 -11.95 5.84
N LEU A 114 -3.64 -10.67 6.10
CA LEU A 114 -4.64 -9.68 6.51
C LEU A 114 -4.69 -8.53 5.51
N THR A 115 -5.83 -7.83 5.40
CA THR A 115 -5.98 -6.65 4.53
C THR A 115 -5.74 -5.33 5.28
N GLN A 116 -5.81 -4.21 4.58
CA GLN A 116 -5.82 -2.84 5.14
C GLN A 116 -6.84 -1.95 4.41
N PRO A 117 -7.09 -0.70 4.87
CA PRO A 117 -8.05 0.20 4.24
C PRO A 117 -7.78 0.45 2.74
N PRO A 118 -8.79 0.38 1.86
CA PRO A 118 -8.61 0.39 0.41
C PRO A 118 -8.44 1.79 -0.19
N LEU A 119 -7.34 2.47 0.14
CA LEU A 119 -7.05 3.82 -0.37
C LEU A 119 -6.50 3.85 -1.81
N HIS A 120 -6.18 2.69 -2.38
CA HIS A 120 -5.45 2.54 -3.65
C HIS A 120 -6.19 3.09 -4.87
N ALA A 121 -7.52 2.92 -4.93
CA ALA A 121 -8.32 3.45 -6.03
C ALA A 121 -8.34 4.98 -6.03
N LEU A 122 -8.46 5.59 -4.84
CA LEU A 122 -8.36 7.03 -4.67
C LEU A 122 -6.97 7.52 -5.09
N THR A 123 -5.91 6.86 -4.64
CA THR A 123 -4.54 7.21 -5.03
C THR A 123 -4.35 7.11 -6.55
N ALA A 124 -4.81 6.03 -7.20
CA ALA A 124 -4.71 5.88 -8.65
C ALA A 124 -5.44 7.01 -9.40
N LEU A 125 -6.62 7.42 -8.92
CA LEU A 125 -7.35 8.56 -9.45
C LEU A 125 -6.55 9.87 -9.29
N ARG A 126 -5.99 10.14 -8.10
CA ARG A 126 -5.17 11.34 -7.85
C ARG A 126 -3.90 11.39 -8.71
N LEU A 127 -3.27 10.24 -8.94
CA LEU A 127 -2.15 10.14 -9.86
C LEU A 127 -2.60 10.47 -11.29
N HIS A 128 -3.76 9.99 -11.71
CA HIS A 128 -4.29 10.30 -13.04
C HIS A 128 -4.63 11.78 -13.22
N GLU A 129 -5.34 12.37 -12.26
CA GLU A 129 -5.75 13.79 -12.29
C GLU A 129 -4.55 14.75 -12.30
N SER A 130 -3.42 14.35 -11.72
CA SER A 130 -2.19 15.14 -11.68
C SER A 130 -1.20 14.83 -12.81
N ALA A 131 -1.57 13.96 -13.76
CA ALA A 131 -0.70 13.55 -14.85
C ALA A 131 -0.48 14.65 -15.89
N THR A 132 0.79 14.91 -16.22
CA THR A 132 1.16 15.73 -17.37
C THR A 132 1.18 14.90 -18.67
N ASP A 133 1.46 13.60 -18.58
CA ASP A 133 1.35 12.63 -19.66
C ASP A 133 0.05 11.82 -19.54
N ALA A 134 -0.94 12.19 -20.33
CA ALA A 134 -2.26 11.59 -20.29
C ALA A 134 -2.27 10.15 -20.84
N ASP A 135 -1.47 9.85 -21.86
CA ASP A 135 -1.43 8.52 -22.47
C ASP A 135 -0.69 7.53 -21.58
N GLY A 136 0.46 7.91 -21.04
CA GLY A 136 1.19 7.10 -20.05
C GLY A 136 0.33 6.84 -18.82
N SER A 137 -0.38 7.85 -18.31
CA SER A 137 -1.28 7.67 -17.18
C SER A 137 -2.46 6.75 -17.47
N ARG A 138 -3.06 6.81 -18.67
CA ARG A 138 -4.10 5.86 -19.10
C ARG A 138 -3.56 4.43 -19.20
N ALA A 139 -2.34 4.25 -19.71
CA ALA A 139 -1.70 2.94 -19.79
C ALA A 139 -1.43 2.35 -18.39
N PHE A 140 -0.98 3.18 -17.44
CA PHE A 140 -0.87 2.80 -16.03
C PHE A 140 -2.22 2.35 -15.45
N LEU A 141 -3.27 3.15 -15.63
CA LEU A 141 -4.62 2.79 -15.14
C LEU A 141 -5.15 1.51 -15.79
N ALA A 142 -4.94 1.31 -17.09
CA ALA A 142 -5.37 0.09 -17.78
C ALA A 142 -4.74 -1.17 -17.17
N ARG A 143 -3.50 -1.07 -16.67
CA ARG A 143 -2.83 -2.17 -15.96
C ARG A 143 -3.38 -2.35 -14.54
N LEU A 144 -3.60 -1.27 -13.80
CA LEU A 144 -3.97 -1.30 -12.39
C LEU A 144 -5.47 -1.58 -12.15
N TYR A 145 -6.35 -1.15 -13.05
CA TYR A 145 -7.80 -1.18 -12.87
C TYR A 145 -8.40 -2.57 -12.61
N PRO A 146 -7.98 -3.66 -13.31
CA PRO A 146 -8.48 -5.01 -13.02
C PRO A 146 -8.16 -5.44 -11.58
N MET A 147 -6.96 -5.08 -11.09
CA MET A 147 -6.50 -5.42 -9.75
C MET A 147 -7.25 -4.63 -8.67
N LEU A 148 -7.50 -3.33 -8.90
CA LEU A 148 -8.37 -2.52 -8.04
C LEU A 148 -9.80 -3.09 -7.98
N THR A 149 -10.33 -3.50 -9.12
CA THR A 149 -11.67 -4.10 -9.18
C THR A 149 -11.73 -5.41 -8.39
N ALA A 150 -10.68 -6.25 -8.47
CA ALA A 150 -10.57 -7.47 -7.69
C ALA A 150 -10.51 -7.18 -6.18
N GLN A 151 -9.76 -6.16 -5.74
CA GLN A 151 -9.72 -5.74 -4.34
C GLN A 151 -11.10 -5.34 -3.81
N HIS A 152 -11.81 -4.48 -4.53
CA HIS A 152 -13.14 -4.04 -4.12
C HIS A 152 -14.16 -5.19 -4.16
N ARG A 153 -14.04 -6.12 -5.12
CA ARG A 153 -14.87 -7.32 -5.17
C ARG A 153 -14.60 -8.26 -4.00
N TYR A 154 -13.34 -8.44 -3.60
CA TYR A 154 -12.98 -9.20 -2.40
C TYR A 154 -13.65 -8.59 -1.17
N LEU A 155 -13.51 -7.28 -0.96
CA LEU A 155 -14.11 -6.60 0.19
C LEU A 155 -15.64 -6.75 0.21
N ALA A 156 -16.31 -6.52 -0.92
CA ALA A 156 -17.76 -6.61 -1.02
C ALA A 156 -18.30 -8.05 -0.87
N ARG A 157 -17.53 -9.08 -1.23
CA ARG A 157 -17.98 -10.48 -1.19
C ARG A 157 -17.55 -11.23 0.07
N VAL A 158 -16.33 -10.99 0.52
CA VAL A 158 -15.68 -11.76 1.61
C VAL A 158 -15.79 -11.03 2.94
N ARG A 159 -15.77 -9.68 2.93
CA ARG A 159 -15.83 -8.88 4.16
C ARG A 159 -17.21 -8.35 4.51
N ASP A 160 -18.17 -8.35 3.59
CA ASP A 160 -19.57 -8.09 3.93
C ASP A 160 -20.27 -9.37 4.43
N ILE A 161 -19.85 -9.83 5.62
CA ILE A 161 -20.25 -11.13 6.20
C ILE A 161 -21.77 -11.20 6.43
N ALA A 162 -22.42 -10.06 6.66
CA ALA A 162 -23.85 -9.96 6.98
C ALA A 162 -24.70 -9.37 5.84
N ALA A 163 -24.15 -9.18 4.63
CA ALA A 163 -24.83 -8.50 3.52
C ALA A 163 -25.42 -7.13 3.90
N SER A 164 -24.71 -6.42 4.77
CA SER A 164 -25.09 -5.15 5.37
C SER A 164 -24.54 -3.94 4.61
N GLY A 165 -23.64 -4.16 3.65
CA GLY A 165 -22.86 -3.11 2.99
C GLY A 165 -21.72 -2.56 3.84
N LEU A 166 -21.40 -3.20 4.98
CA LEU A 166 -20.29 -2.83 5.87
C LEU A 166 -19.15 -3.85 5.76
N ILE A 167 -17.91 -3.38 5.93
CA ILE A 167 -16.72 -4.22 5.87
C ILE A 167 -16.42 -4.75 7.27
N ALA A 168 -16.40 -6.07 7.42
CA ALA A 168 -15.92 -6.74 8.62
C ALA A 168 -14.39 -6.69 8.69
N ILE A 169 -13.89 -6.24 9.84
CA ILE A 169 -12.50 -6.28 10.24
C ILE A 169 -12.31 -7.52 11.11
N CYS A 170 -11.42 -8.42 10.70
CA CYS A 170 -11.18 -9.70 11.35
C CYS A 170 -9.96 -9.68 12.29
N HIS A 171 -9.19 -8.59 12.26
CA HIS A 171 -8.08 -8.35 13.16
C HIS A 171 -7.86 -6.82 13.33
N PRO A 172 -7.57 -6.28 14.53
CA PRO A 172 -7.39 -4.84 14.75
C PRO A 172 -6.42 -4.16 13.77
N TRP A 173 -5.34 -4.84 13.39
CA TRP A 173 -4.35 -4.37 12.39
C TRP A 173 -4.95 -4.03 11.02
N GLU A 174 -6.08 -4.61 10.64
CA GLU A 174 -6.73 -4.28 9.36
C GLU A 174 -7.39 -2.90 9.36
N SER A 175 -7.60 -2.32 10.54
CA SER A 175 -8.06 -0.94 10.68
C SER A 175 -6.96 0.09 10.43
N GLY A 176 -5.68 -0.32 10.53
CA GLY A 176 -4.53 0.59 10.64
C GLY A 176 -4.41 1.31 11.98
N LEU A 177 -5.25 0.94 12.96
CA LEU A 177 -5.32 1.52 14.31
C LEU A 177 -5.20 0.41 15.36
N ASP A 178 -4.04 -0.24 15.35
CA ASP A 178 -3.75 -1.52 16.02
C ASP A 178 -4.23 -1.61 17.47
N ASN A 179 -4.00 -0.57 18.26
CA ASN A 179 -4.32 -0.48 19.68
C ASN A 179 -5.37 0.60 19.98
N SER A 180 -6.25 0.88 19.03
CA SER A 180 -7.38 1.79 19.26
C SER A 180 -8.30 1.23 20.36
N PRO A 181 -8.76 2.06 21.32
CA PRO A 181 -9.76 1.64 22.31
C PRO A 181 -11.10 1.18 21.70
N ALA A 182 -11.32 1.37 20.40
CA ALA A 182 -12.47 0.81 19.68
C ALA A 182 -12.45 -0.73 19.61
N TRP A 183 -11.31 -1.37 19.92
CA TRP A 183 -11.12 -2.82 19.87
C TRP A 183 -11.05 -3.50 21.26
N ASP A 184 -11.25 -2.75 22.36
CA ASP A 184 -11.30 -3.27 23.74
C ASP A 184 -12.66 -3.93 24.06
#